data_AF-A0A1V5WD39-F1
#
_entry.id   AF-A0A1V5WD39-F1
#
_cell.length_a   1.000
_cell.length_b   1.000
_cell.length_c   1.000
_cell.angle_alpha   90.00
_cell.angle_beta   90.00
_cell.angle_gamma   90.00
#
_symmetry.space_group_name_H-M   'P 1'
#
loop_
_entity.id
_entity.type
_entity.pdbx_description
1 polymer ?
#
loop_
_entity_poly.entity_id
_entity_poly.type
_entity_poly.pdbx_seq_one_letter_code
_entity_poly.pdbx_strand_id
1 'polypeptide(L)'
;MYVRPLLNIGGKSLAEYFWYFMLGYAFLSRETVLDALERRRHLFGGIALALFVLLAVSLAAGNNGFCTSGEIFQAYAWSTILFLTGWSKHRMNHTGPVTRYLARSSFMFYVLHQSALVLVAFYIVRMRLPLGAEIPLIIVAGYALTFTAYELWRRLACKTASPS
;
A
#
# COMPACT_ATOMS: atom_id res chain seq x y z
N MET A 1 35.55 -9.81 10.72
CA MET A 1 34.46 -9.90 11.72
C MET A 1 33.13 -9.94 10.96
N TYR A 2 32.62 -11.15 10.67
CA TYR A 2 31.38 -11.34 9.91
C TYR A 2 30.20 -11.04 10.86
N VAL A 3 29.66 -9.83 10.79
CA VAL A 3 28.42 -9.51 11.51
C VAL A 3 27.33 -10.31 10.81
N ARG A 4 26.89 -11.43 11.42
CA ARG A 4 25.75 -12.18 10.90
C ARG A 4 24.56 -11.22 10.90
N PRO A 5 23.95 -10.92 9.74
CA PRO A 5 22.74 -10.11 9.72
C PRO A 5 21.68 -10.84 10.54
N LEU A 6 21.28 -10.23 11.65
CA LEU A 6 20.18 -10.71 12.48
C LEU A 6 18.93 -10.76 11.58
N LEU A 7 18.44 -11.97 11.33
CA LEU A 7 17.36 -12.31 10.38
C LEU A 7 17.63 -11.85 8.93
N ASN A 8 18.28 -12.72 8.17
CA ASN A 8 18.37 -12.64 6.71
C ASN A 8 17.13 -13.29 6.09
N ILE A 9 16.21 -12.48 5.54
CA ILE A 9 15.04 -12.95 4.80
C ILE A 9 15.22 -12.49 3.35
N GLY A 10 15.50 -13.42 2.43
CA GLY A 10 15.60 -13.13 1.00
C GLY A 10 16.88 -12.39 0.54
N GLY A 11 17.97 -12.43 1.31
CA GLY A 11 19.26 -11.84 0.93
C GLY A 11 19.49 -10.41 1.44
N LYS A 12 18.53 -9.84 2.16
CA LYS A 12 18.63 -8.56 2.87
C LYS A 12 18.31 -8.75 4.35
N SER A 13 18.96 -7.96 5.21
CA SER A 13 18.70 -8.01 6.65
C SER A 13 17.44 -7.25 7.02
N LEU A 14 16.71 -7.67 8.06
CA LEU A 14 15.60 -6.85 8.60
C LEU A 14 16.04 -5.42 8.93
N ALA A 15 17.29 -5.25 9.37
CA ALA A 15 17.87 -3.95 9.65
C ALA A 15 17.93 -3.03 8.42
N GLU A 16 18.15 -3.59 7.23
CA GLU A 16 18.21 -2.82 5.97
C GLU A 16 16.82 -2.28 5.60
N TYR A 17 15.77 -3.11 5.69
CA TYR A 17 14.39 -2.67 5.50
C TYR A 17 13.97 -1.63 6.55
N PHE A 18 14.36 -1.85 7.81
CA PHE A 18 14.12 -0.89 8.88
C PHE A 18 14.81 0.45 8.60
N TRP A 19 16.04 0.42 8.06
CA TRP A 19 16.77 1.62 7.67
C TRP A 19 16.07 2.39 6.54
N TYR A 20 15.60 1.70 5.49
CA TYR A 20 14.80 2.34 4.44
C TYR A 20 13.51 2.96 4.97
N PHE A 21 12.83 2.28 5.90
CA PHE A 21 11.65 2.82 6.57
C PHE A 21 11.97 4.10 7.36
N MET A 22 13.05 4.10 8.13
CA MET A 22 13.51 5.28 8.90
C MET A 22 13.89 6.44 7.99
N LEU A 23 14.57 6.18 6.88
CA LEU A 23 14.93 7.20 5.90
C LEU A 23 13.68 7.83 5.29
N GLY A 24 12.71 7.01 4.88
CA GLY A 24 11.42 7.46 4.38
C GLY A 24 10.68 8.32 5.42
N TYR A 25 10.61 7.86 6.67
CA TYR A 25 10.01 8.60 7.78
C TYR A 25 10.69 9.96 7.98
N ALA A 26 12.01 10.01 8.07
CA ALA A 26 12.75 11.26 8.31
C ALA A 26 12.59 12.29 7.18
N PHE A 27 12.33 11.83 5.95
CA PHE A 27 12.08 12.70 4.81
C PHE A 27 10.63 13.20 4.77
N LEU A 28 9.66 12.28 4.90
CA LEU A 28 8.23 12.59 4.85
C LEU A 28 7.67 13.23 6.13
N SER A 29 8.39 13.18 7.25
CA SER A 29 7.99 13.85 8.49
C SER A 29 8.25 15.36 8.48
N ARG A 30 8.99 15.88 7.48
CA ARG A 30 9.32 17.30 7.37
C ARG A 30 8.22 18.04 6.60
N GLU A 31 7.64 19.08 7.22
CA GLU A 31 6.60 19.89 6.58
C GLU A 31 7.07 20.51 5.25
N THR A 32 8.33 20.96 5.18
CA THR A 32 8.95 21.50 3.97
C THR A 32 8.93 20.54 2.79
N VAL A 33 9.15 19.24 3.04
CA VAL A 33 9.10 18.20 2.01
C VAL A 33 7.66 18.02 1.55
N LEU A 34 6.73 17.96 2.49
CA LEU A 34 5.31 17.82 2.16
C LEU A 34 4.77 19.05 1.41
N ASP A 35 5.20 20.28 1.76
CA ASP A 35 4.87 21.52 1.04
C ASP A 35 5.39 21.49 -0.41
N ALA A 36 6.63 21.00 -0.58
CA ALA A 36 7.22 20.84 -1.90
C ALA A 36 6.44 19.82 -2.75
N LEU A 37 6.01 18.70 -2.14
CA LEU A 37 5.16 17.70 -2.79
C LEU A 37 3.79 18.27 -3.17
N GLU A 38 3.15 19.02 -2.27
CA GLU A 38 1.86 19.67 -2.55
C GLU A 38 1.97 20.62 -3.75
N ARG A 39 2.99 21.48 -3.77
CA ARG A 39 3.23 22.42 -4.89
C ARG A 39 3.49 21.70 -6.21
N ARG A 40 4.22 20.57 -6.17
CA ARG A 40 4.59 19.78 -7.36
C ARG A 40 3.64 18.62 -7.63
N ARG A 41 2.48 18.54 -6.97
CA ARG A 41 1.55 17.41 -7.08
C ARG A 41 1.18 17.10 -8.54
N HIS A 42 0.92 18.11 -9.35
CA HIS A 42 0.52 17.91 -10.75
C HIS A 42 1.64 17.32 -11.61
N LEU A 43 2.91 17.58 -11.27
CA LEU A 43 4.05 16.94 -11.94
C LEU A 43 4.07 15.44 -11.65
N PHE A 44 4.01 15.05 -10.39
CA PHE A 44 3.97 13.63 -10.01
C PHE A 44 2.70 12.93 -10.52
N GLY A 45 1.56 13.63 -10.51
CA GLY A 45 0.31 13.14 -11.09
C GLY A 45 0.40 12.95 -12.61
N GLY A 46 1.04 13.89 -13.32
CA GLY A 46 1.30 13.79 -14.76
C GLY A 46 2.22 12.62 -15.09
N ILE A 47 3.30 12.44 -14.34
CA ILE A 47 4.22 11.29 -14.50
C ILE A 47 3.49 9.97 -14.20
N ALA A 48 2.74 9.91 -13.11
CA ALA A 48 1.95 8.72 -12.75
C ALA A 48 0.93 8.38 -13.84
N LEU A 49 0.22 9.37 -14.39
CA LEU A 49 -0.73 9.17 -15.47
C LEU A 49 -0.04 8.70 -16.77
N ALA A 50 1.08 9.32 -17.13
CA ALA A 50 1.84 8.92 -18.32
C ALA A 50 2.33 7.47 -18.21
N LEU A 51 2.89 7.10 -17.06
CA LEU A 51 3.33 5.73 -16.80
C LEU A 51 2.16 4.74 -16.74
N PHE A 52 1.01 5.14 -16.19
CA PHE A 52 -0.21 4.33 -16.21
C PHE A 52 -0.68 4.06 -17.63
N VAL A 53 -0.79 5.10 -18.47
CA VAL A 53 -1.20 4.95 -19.88
C VAL A 53 -0.21 4.06 -20.63
N LEU A 54 1.09 4.28 -20.43
CA LEU A 54 2.14 3.45 -21.03
C LEU A 54 1.96 1.97 -20.65
N LEU A 55 1.82 1.67 -19.35
CA LEU A 55 1.63 0.31 -18.85
C LEU A 55 0.32 -0.32 -19.38
N ALA A 56 -0.78 0.45 -19.42
CA ALA A 56 -2.06 -0.03 -19.92
C ALA A 56 -2.02 -0.36 -21.42
N VAL A 57 -1.37 0.49 -22.23
CA VAL A 57 -1.17 0.26 -23.66
C VAL A 57 -0.25 -0.94 -23.90
N SER A 58 0.84 -1.06 -23.16
CA SER A 58 1.73 -2.22 -23.26
C SER A 58 1.02 -3.53 -22.93
N LEU A 59 0.15 -3.53 -21.91
CA LEU A 59 -0.66 -4.70 -21.54
C LEU A 59 -1.67 -5.04 -22.64
N ALA A 60 -2.38 -4.04 -23.18
CA ALA A 60 -3.34 -4.22 -24.27
C ALA A 60 -2.68 -4.72 -25.57
N ALA A 61 -1.43 -4.30 -25.82
CA ALA A 61 -0.62 -4.77 -26.94
C ALA A 61 -0.04 -6.18 -26.74
N GLY A 62 -0.35 -6.86 -25.63
CA GLY A 62 0.17 -8.19 -25.30
C GLY A 62 1.65 -8.20 -24.89
N ASN A 63 2.26 -7.04 -24.69
CA ASN A 63 3.66 -6.91 -24.30
C ASN A 63 3.82 -7.02 -22.77
N ASN A 64 3.55 -8.22 -22.26
CA ASN A 64 3.61 -8.51 -20.82
C ASN A 64 5.00 -8.25 -20.23
N GLY A 65 6.07 -8.44 -21.02
CA GLY A 65 7.46 -8.25 -20.59
C GLY A 65 7.78 -6.81 -20.15
N PHE A 66 7.22 -5.82 -20.86
CA PHE A 66 7.41 -4.41 -20.55
C PHE A 66 6.65 -4.00 -19.28
N CYS A 67 5.42 -4.51 -19.10
CA CYS A 67 4.64 -4.31 -17.88
C CYS A 67 5.27 -4.98 -16.65
N THR A 68 5.99 -6.09 -16.84
CA THR A 68 6.72 -6.80 -15.78
C THR A 68 8.12 -6.28 -15.51
N SER A 69 8.59 -5.27 -16.26
CA SER A 69 9.86 -4.61 -15.93
C SER A 69 9.70 -3.92 -14.57
N GLY A 70 10.29 -4.54 -13.53
CA GLY A 70 10.08 -4.11 -12.14
C GLY A 70 10.38 -2.62 -11.94
N GLU A 71 11.30 -2.06 -12.72
CA GLU A 71 11.70 -0.65 -12.65
C GLU A 71 10.59 0.32 -13.09
N ILE A 72 9.90 0.06 -14.20
CA ILE A 72 8.83 0.94 -14.71
C ILE A 72 7.63 0.90 -13.79
N PHE A 73 7.26 -0.31 -13.35
CA PHE A 73 6.18 -0.46 -12.37
C PHE A 73 6.52 0.22 -11.04
N GLN A 74 7.77 0.11 -10.58
CA GLN A 74 8.23 0.77 -9.36
C GLN A 74 8.23 2.30 -9.50
N ALA A 75 8.63 2.84 -10.66
CA ALA A 75 8.57 4.27 -10.96
C ALA A 75 7.12 4.78 -11.00
N TYR A 76 6.20 4.00 -11.59
CA TYR A 76 4.78 4.29 -11.59
C TYR A 76 4.22 4.33 -10.15
N ALA A 77 4.51 3.29 -9.36
CA ALA A 77 4.05 3.17 -7.99
C ALA A 77 4.55 4.34 -7.13
N TRP A 78 5.85 4.68 -7.19
CA TRP A 78 6.41 5.79 -6.43
C TRP A 78 5.87 7.15 -6.88
N SER A 79 5.73 7.39 -8.19
CA SER A 79 5.14 8.63 -8.71
C SER A 79 3.70 8.80 -8.21
N THR A 80 2.94 7.70 -8.17
CA THR A 80 1.57 7.68 -7.64
C THR A 80 1.54 7.95 -6.13
N ILE A 81 2.44 7.33 -5.36
CA ILE A 81 2.56 7.59 -3.91
C ILE A 81 2.86 9.07 -3.64
N LEU A 82 3.82 9.66 -4.35
CA LEU A 82 4.18 11.07 -4.18
C LEU A 82 3.03 12.01 -4.58
N PHE A 83 2.34 11.71 -5.68
CA PHE A 83 1.14 12.43 -6.09
C PHE A 83 0.05 12.39 -5.03
N LEU A 84 -0.31 11.19 -4.55
CA LEU A 84 -1.34 10.99 -3.54
C LEU A 84 -0.97 11.65 -2.21
N THR A 85 0.31 11.63 -1.84
CA THR A 85 0.80 12.29 -0.63
C THR A 85 0.64 13.82 -0.72
N GLY A 86 1.08 14.43 -1.82
CA GLY A 86 0.90 15.86 -2.04
C GLY A 86 -0.58 16.27 -2.17
N TRP A 87 -1.40 15.42 -2.79
CA TRP A 87 -2.84 15.63 -2.88
C TRP A 87 -3.56 15.51 -1.52
N SER A 88 -3.17 14.51 -0.73
CA SER A 88 -3.69 14.28 0.62
C SER A 88 -3.41 15.50 1.51
N LYS A 89 -2.20 16.06 1.46
CA LYS A 89 -1.90 17.29 2.20
C LYS A 89 -2.80 18.47 1.81
N HIS A 90 -3.04 18.68 0.51
CA HIS A 90 -3.90 19.79 0.10
C HIS A 90 -5.38 19.60 0.49
N ARG A 91 -5.92 18.37 0.42
CA ARG A 91 -7.37 18.13 0.53
C ARG A 91 -7.82 17.48 1.84
N MET A 92 -6.91 16.80 2.54
CA MET A 92 -7.22 15.95 3.70
C MET A 92 -6.49 16.39 4.98
N ASN A 93 -5.94 17.61 5.02
CA ASN A 93 -5.34 18.17 6.24
C ASN A 93 -6.36 18.63 7.30
N HIS A 94 -7.56 18.02 7.31
CA HIS A 94 -8.61 18.31 8.26
C HIS A 94 -8.69 17.21 9.33
N THR A 95 -8.63 17.60 10.59
CA THR A 95 -8.69 16.72 11.76
C THR A 95 -10.14 16.43 12.16
N GLY A 96 -10.86 15.73 11.28
CA GLY A 96 -12.23 15.28 11.56
C GLY A 96 -12.28 14.02 12.46
N PRO A 97 -13.46 13.72 13.05
CA PRO A 97 -13.66 12.48 13.82
C PRO A 97 -13.41 11.22 12.97
N VAL A 98 -13.73 11.29 11.68
CA VAL A 98 -13.46 10.23 10.69
C VAL A 98 -11.94 10.05 10.50
N THR A 99 -11.19 11.12 10.27
CA THR A 99 -9.72 11.07 10.12
C THR A 99 -9.06 10.46 11.36
N ARG A 100 -9.51 10.84 12.57
CA ARG A 100 -8.98 10.29 13.82
C ARG A 100 -9.27 8.80 13.99
N TYR A 101 -10.46 8.36 13.59
CA TYR A 101 -10.84 6.94 13.60
C TYR A 101 -10.00 6.12 12.61
N LEU A 102 -9.86 6.58 11.36
CA LEU A 102 -9.05 5.91 10.35
C LEU A 102 -7.57 5.89 10.76
N ALA A 103 -7.03 6.99 11.28
CA ALA A 103 -5.64 7.06 11.73
C ALA A 103 -5.33 6.06 12.86
N ARG A 104 -6.25 5.90 13.82
CA ARG A 104 -6.09 4.90 14.90
C ARG A 104 -6.15 3.46 14.38
N SER A 105 -6.94 3.23 13.34
CA SER A 105 -7.27 1.89 12.86
C SER A 105 -6.40 1.43 11.67
N SER A 106 -5.72 2.36 11.01
CA SER A 106 -4.96 2.13 9.77
C SER A 106 -3.90 1.05 9.92
N PHE A 107 -3.15 1.06 11.03
CA PHE A 107 -2.10 0.08 11.28
C PHE A 107 -2.66 -1.34 11.39
N MET A 108 -3.72 -1.53 12.18
CA MET A 108 -4.35 -2.84 12.34
C MET A 108 -4.98 -3.31 11.03
N PHE A 109 -5.66 -2.40 10.32
CA PHE A 109 -6.23 -2.69 9.01
C PHE A 109 -5.15 -3.13 8.01
N TYR A 110 -4.00 -2.46 7.99
CA TYR A 110 -2.88 -2.80 7.10
C TYR A 110 -2.34 -4.21 7.37
N VAL A 111 -2.10 -4.56 8.64
CA VAL A 111 -1.60 -5.89 9.02
C VAL A 111 -2.61 -7.00 8.64
N LEU A 112 -3.89 -6.77 8.90
CA LEU A 112 -4.96 -7.70 8.51
C LEU A 112 -5.10 -7.78 7.00
N HIS A 113 -5.00 -6.66 6.29
CA HIS A 113 -5.21 -6.61 4.85
C HIS A 113 -4.21 -7.46 4.09
N GLN A 114 -2.92 -7.34 4.41
CA GLN A 114 -1.87 -8.11 3.73
C GLN A 114 -2.07 -9.62 3.89
N SER A 115 -2.38 -10.08 5.11
CA SER A 115 -2.64 -11.50 5.36
C SER A 115 -3.94 -11.98 4.68
N ALA A 116 -5.02 -11.21 4.75
CA ALA A 116 -6.28 -11.51 4.09
C ALA A 116 -6.14 -11.58 2.56
N LEU A 117 -5.40 -10.65 1.96
CA LEU A 117 -5.17 -10.60 0.52
C LEU A 117 -4.38 -11.82 0.04
N VAL A 118 -3.31 -12.22 0.76
CA VAL A 118 -2.55 -13.43 0.44
C VAL A 118 -3.41 -14.69 0.56
N LEU A 119 -4.22 -14.78 1.61
CA LEU A 119 -5.13 -15.92 1.81
C LEU A 119 -6.15 -16.02 0.68
N VAL A 120 -6.82 -14.91 0.36
CA VAL A 120 -7.83 -14.83 -0.70
C VAL A 120 -7.20 -15.15 -2.07
N ALA A 121 -6.06 -14.54 -2.40
CA ALA A 121 -5.34 -14.81 -3.62
C ALA A 121 -4.94 -16.29 -3.75
N PHE A 122 -4.45 -16.90 -2.66
CA PHE A 122 -4.07 -18.31 -2.66
C PHE A 122 -5.21 -19.26 -3.05
N TYR A 123 -6.44 -18.99 -2.58
CA TYR A 123 -7.61 -19.80 -2.94
C TYR A 123 -8.15 -19.48 -4.33
N ILE A 124 -8.25 -18.20 -4.69
CA ILE A 124 -8.84 -17.77 -5.96
C ILE A 124 -7.97 -18.18 -7.16
N VAL A 125 -6.65 -18.02 -7.06
CA VAL A 125 -5.72 -18.41 -8.15
C VAL A 125 -5.82 -19.91 -8.44
N ARG A 126 -6.13 -20.75 -7.43
CA ARG A 126 -6.35 -22.19 -7.64
C ARG A 126 -7.60 -22.52 -8.45
N MET A 127 -8.56 -21.59 -8.52
CA MET A 127 -9.79 -21.75 -9.30
C MET A 127 -9.57 -21.58 -10.81
N ARG A 128 -8.35 -21.17 -11.24
CA ARG A 128 -7.96 -21.01 -12.66
C ARG A 128 -8.96 -20.16 -13.45
N LEU A 129 -9.42 -19.06 -12.85
CA LEU A 129 -10.34 -18.12 -13.49
C LEU A 129 -9.60 -17.31 -14.57
N PRO A 130 -10.31 -16.74 -15.55
CA PRO A 130 -9.71 -15.76 -16.45
C PRO A 130 -9.24 -14.54 -15.63
N LEU A 131 -8.09 -13.96 -16.00
CA LEU A 131 -7.49 -12.79 -15.32
C LEU A 131 -8.48 -11.65 -15.07
N GLY A 132 -9.39 -11.40 -16.02
CA GLY A 132 -10.41 -10.36 -15.92
C GLY A 132 -11.43 -10.57 -14.79
N ALA A 133 -11.64 -11.80 -14.34
CA ALA A 133 -12.48 -12.12 -13.18
C ALA A 133 -11.64 -12.35 -11.91
N GLU A 134 -10.45 -12.94 -12.07
CA GLU A 134 -9.55 -13.27 -10.96
C GLU A 134 -9.15 -12.04 -10.15
N ILE A 135 -8.63 -11.00 -10.82
CA ILE A 135 -8.13 -9.77 -10.18
C ILE A 135 -9.23 -9.04 -9.38
N PRO A 136 -10.39 -8.67 -9.98
CA PRO A 136 -11.42 -7.96 -9.22
C PRO A 136 -11.99 -8.81 -8.08
N LEU A 137 -12.07 -10.14 -8.25
CA LEU A 137 -12.54 -11.03 -7.19
C LEU A 137 -11.57 -11.04 -6.00
N ILE A 138 -10.26 -11.10 -6.25
CA ILE A 138 -9.23 -11.01 -5.20
C ILE A 138 -9.33 -9.67 -4.46
N ILE A 139 -9.48 -8.57 -5.20
CA ILE A 139 -9.61 -7.22 -4.61
C ILE A 139 -10.86 -7.17 -3.70
N VAL A 140 -12.03 -7.50 -4.23
CA VAL A 140 -13.31 -7.40 -3.50
C VAL A 140 -13.32 -8.33 -2.28
N ALA A 141 -12.96 -9.61 -2.48
CA ALA A 141 -12.95 -10.58 -1.39
C ALA A 141 -11.87 -10.26 -0.34
N GLY A 142 -10.70 -9.78 -0.75
CA GLY A 142 -9.64 -9.33 0.15
C GLY A 142 -10.08 -8.18 1.04
N TYR A 143 -10.71 -7.14 0.46
CA TYR A 143 -11.26 -6.03 1.23
C TYR A 143 -12.40 -6.47 2.16
N ALA A 144 -13.33 -7.29 1.68
CA ALA A 144 -14.43 -7.80 2.49
C ALA A 144 -13.93 -8.62 3.69
N LEU A 145 -12.96 -9.50 3.47
CA LEU A 145 -12.35 -10.31 4.53
C LEU A 145 -11.58 -9.44 5.53
N THR A 146 -10.84 -8.44 5.06
CA THR A 146 -10.12 -7.51 5.93
C THR A 146 -11.09 -6.74 6.82
N PHE A 147 -12.16 -6.20 6.24
CA PHE A 147 -13.13 -5.40 6.96
C PHE A 147 -13.89 -6.22 8.00
N THR A 148 -14.32 -7.43 7.64
CA THR A 148 -15.00 -8.35 8.57
C THR A 148 -14.07 -8.80 9.71
N ALA A 149 -12.82 -9.13 9.42
CA ALA A 149 -11.83 -9.50 10.42
C ALA A 149 -11.55 -8.34 11.39
N TYR A 150 -11.37 -7.12 10.86
CA TYR A 150 -11.16 -5.92 11.67
C TYR A 150 -12.37 -5.61 12.57
N GLU A 151 -13.59 -5.68 12.01
CA GLU A 151 -14.82 -5.43 12.75
C GLU A 151 -15.03 -6.46 13.88
N LEU A 152 -14.72 -7.74 13.60
CA LEU A 152 -14.78 -8.80 14.59
C LEU A 152 -13.79 -8.55 15.73
N TRP A 153 -12.53 -8.23 15.40
CA TRP A 153 -11.52 -7.89 16.39
C TRP A 153 -11.94 -6.70 17.25
N ARG A 154 -12.46 -5.63 16.63
CA ARG A 154 -12.95 -4.44 17.33
C ARG A 154 -14.08 -4.77 18.33
N ARG A 155 -15.04 -5.61 17.92
CA ARG A 155 -16.16 -6.05 18.78
C ARG A 155 -15.67 -6.86 19.98
N LEU A 156 -14.72 -7.77 19.76
CA LEU A 156 -14.14 -8.59 20.83
C LEU A 156 -13.31 -7.74 21.81
N ALA A 157 -12.47 -6.86 21.31
CA ALA A 157 -11.65 -5.96 22.13
C ALA A 157 -12.49 -5.00 22.98
N CYS A 158 -13.64 -4.54 22.46
CA CYS A 158 -14.56 -3.68 23.21
C CYS A 158 -15.31 -4.47 24.30
N LYS A 159 -15.63 -5.75 24.05
CA LYS A 159 -16.29 -6.62 25.04
C LYS A 159 -15.40 -6.92 26.26
N THR A 160 -14.08 -6.93 26.09
CA THR A 160 -13.10 -7.13 27.17
C THR A 160 -12.77 -5.87 27.98
N ALA A 161 -13.21 -4.68 27.54
CA ALA A 161 -12.89 -3.39 28.18
C ALA A 161 -13.93 -2.91 29.21
N SER A 162 -14.90 -3.75 29.57
CA SER A 162 -15.83 -3.51 30.68
C SER A 162 -15.31 -4.24 31.93
N PRO A 163 -14.61 -3.56 32.86
CA PRO A 163 -14.40 -4.14 34.17
C PRO A 163 -15.74 -4.11 34.91
N SER A 164 -16.17 -5.29 35.36
CA SER A 164 -17.16 -5.45 36.43
C SER A 164 -16.76 -4.69 37.68
#